data_AF-A0A8S0FEK7-F1
#
_entry.id   AF-A0A8S0FEK7-F1
#
_cell.length_a   1.000
_cell.length_b   1.000
_cell.length_c   1.000
_cell.angle_alpha   90.00
_cell.angle_beta   90.00
_cell.angle_gamma   90.00
#
_symmetry.space_group_name_H-M   'P 1'
#
loop_
_entity.id
_entity.type
_entity.pdbx_description
1 polymer ?
#
loop_
_entity_poly.entity_id
_entity_poly.type
_entity_poly.pdbx_seq_one_letter_code
_entity_poly.pdbx_strand_id
1 'polypeptide(L)'
;MVTNPSRDYLNIPAEANPFLGYRAVRIYEEYASLFTTQLRSILRASAHGSLKIMIPMISSMEEILWVKEKLAEAKQQLRNEHIPFDEKIQLGIMLEVPSVMFIIDQCCEEIDFFSIGSNDLTQYLLAVDRDNAKVTRHYNSLNPAFLRALDYAVQAVHRQGKWIGLCGELGAKSSPRFRAAVAGRFRAG
;
A
#
# COMPACT_ATOMS: atom_id res chain seq x y z
N MET A 1 18.26 13.03 -17.07
CA MET A 1 18.32 12.05 -15.96
C MET A 1 17.83 12.76 -14.71
N VAL A 2 16.57 12.58 -14.34
CA VAL A 2 16.10 13.05 -13.03
C VAL A 2 16.59 12.01 -12.04
N THR A 3 17.67 12.30 -11.33
CA THR A 3 18.11 11.49 -10.19
C THR A 3 17.02 11.62 -9.12
N ASN A 4 16.37 10.50 -8.80
CA ASN A 4 15.48 10.44 -7.66
C ASN A 4 16.38 10.31 -6.42
N PRO A 5 16.49 11.34 -5.55
CA PRO A 5 17.49 11.39 -4.47
C PRO A 5 17.37 10.25 -3.44
N SER A 6 16.26 9.50 -3.43
CA SER A 6 16.10 8.31 -2.59
C SER A 6 16.88 7.08 -3.08
N ARG A 7 17.42 7.08 -4.31
CA ARG A 7 18.09 5.92 -4.92
C ARG A 7 19.59 5.84 -4.63
N ASP A 8 20.25 6.96 -4.38
CA ASP A 8 21.72 7.02 -4.39
C ASP A 8 22.38 6.27 -3.23
N TYR A 9 21.69 6.10 -2.10
CA TYR A 9 22.21 5.35 -0.94
C TYR A 9 21.93 3.85 -0.97
N LEU A 10 20.95 3.40 -1.76
CA LEU A 10 20.54 1.99 -1.82
C LEU A 10 21.15 1.23 -3.00
N ASN A 11 21.93 1.88 -3.87
CA ASN A 11 22.54 1.26 -5.06
C ASN A 11 21.56 0.44 -5.92
N ILE A 12 20.34 0.96 -6.08
CA ILE A 12 19.28 0.32 -6.85
C ILE A 12 19.64 0.36 -8.34
N PRO A 13 19.68 -0.79 -9.04
CA PRO A 13 20.06 -0.81 -10.45
C PRO A 13 19.07 -0.04 -11.33
N ALA A 14 19.57 0.49 -12.45
CA ALA A 14 18.69 1.06 -13.46
C ALA A 14 17.91 -0.07 -14.15
N GLU A 15 16.59 0.11 -14.25
CA GLU A 15 15.70 -0.85 -14.89
C GLU A 15 15.04 -0.23 -16.12
N ALA A 16 14.74 -1.06 -17.12
CA ALA A 16 13.98 -0.64 -18.29
C ALA A 16 12.54 -0.21 -17.92
N ASN A 17 11.92 -0.87 -16.94
CA ASN A 17 10.56 -0.58 -16.47
C ASN A 17 10.51 -0.47 -14.93
N PRO A 18 10.99 0.64 -14.34
CA PRO A 18 11.07 0.79 -12.88
C PRO A 18 9.72 0.63 -12.15
N PHE A 19 8.62 1.01 -12.81
CA PHE A 19 7.28 0.85 -12.25
C PHE A 19 6.86 -0.62 -12.11
N LEU A 20 7.39 -1.54 -12.91
CA LEU A 20 7.08 -2.96 -12.83
C LEU A 20 8.16 -3.76 -12.07
N GLY A 21 9.21 -3.08 -11.63
CA GLY A 21 10.46 -3.69 -11.20
C GLY A 21 10.71 -3.68 -9.70
N TYR A 22 11.97 -3.46 -9.36
CA TYR A 22 12.59 -3.63 -8.05
C TYR A 22 12.31 -2.41 -7.14
N ARG A 23 11.17 -2.44 -6.44
CA ARG A 23 10.71 -1.38 -5.53
C ARG A 23 9.85 -1.91 -4.37
N ALA A 24 9.74 -1.11 -3.30
CA ALA A 24 8.81 -1.33 -2.18
C ALA A 24 8.95 -2.73 -1.55
N VAL A 25 7.86 -3.47 -1.29
CA VAL A 25 7.94 -4.78 -0.60
C VAL A 25 8.94 -5.74 -1.24
N ARG A 26 9.14 -5.65 -2.56
CA ARG A 26 10.05 -6.51 -3.34
C ARG A 26 11.53 -6.31 -3.04
N ILE A 27 11.91 -5.17 -2.46
CA ILE A 27 13.31 -4.92 -2.05
C ILE A 27 13.52 -5.28 -0.58
N TYR A 28 12.45 -5.43 0.21
CA TYR A 28 12.58 -5.52 1.67
C TYR A 28 13.32 -6.76 2.13
N GLU A 29 13.28 -7.85 1.37
CA GLU A 29 14.04 -9.06 1.72
C GLU A 29 15.55 -8.83 1.62
N GLU A 30 16.03 -8.19 0.54
CA GLU A 30 17.45 -7.87 0.37
C GLU A 30 17.94 -6.84 1.40
N TYR A 31 17.07 -5.90 1.77
CA TYR A 31 17.35 -4.87 2.78
C TYR A 31 16.65 -5.14 4.12
N ALA A 32 16.55 -6.41 4.53
CA ALA A 32 15.78 -6.82 5.71
C ALA A 32 16.23 -6.12 7.00
N SER A 33 17.51 -5.78 7.13
CA SER A 33 18.03 -5.01 8.28
C SER A 33 17.46 -3.59 8.35
N LEU A 34 17.36 -2.91 7.20
CA LEU A 34 16.76 -1.59 7.09
C LEU A 34 15.25 -1.66 7.34
N PHE A 35 14.57 -2.65 6.76
CA PHE A 35 13.15 -2.88 6.99
C PHE A 35 12.85 -3.13 8.48
N THR A 36 13.64 -3.98 9.14
CA THR A 36 13.54 -4.24 10.58
C THR A 36 13.74 -2.97 11.40
N THR A 37 14.71 -2.13 11.01
CA THR A 37 14.96 -0.83 11.66
C THR A 37 13.75 0.10 11.54
N GLN A 38 13.11 0.15 10.37
CA GLN A 38 11.88 0.92 10.15
C GLN A 38 10.72 0.40 11.01
N LEU A 39 10.47 -0.92 11.01
CA LEU A 39 9.41 -1.54 11.81
C LEU A 39 9.58 -1.24 13.30
N ARG A 40 10.79 -1.45 13.84
CA ARG A 40 11.10 -1.14 15.24
C ARG A 40 10.89 0.34 15.56
N SER A 41 11.26 1.23 14.65
CA SER A 41 11.08 2.68 14.84
C SER A 41 9.61 3.07 14.89
N ILE A 42 8.78 2.51 14.00
CA ILE A 42 7.33 2.73 13.99
C ILE A 42 6.68 2.16 15.25
N LEU A 43 7.06 0.94 15.67
CA LEU A 43 6.56 0.32 16.90
C LEU A 43 6.90 1.17 18.13
N ARG A 44 8.13 1.66 18.25
CA ARG A 44 8.52 2.56 19.35
C ARG A 44 7.70 3.84 19.36
N ALA A 45 7.47 4.43 18.18
CA ALA A 45 6.66 5.63 18.06
C ALA A 45 5.19 5.39 18.43
N SER A 46 4.67 4.17 18.25
CA SER A 46 3.26 3.86 18.56
C SER A 46 2.96 3.84 20.07
N ALA A 47 3.97 3.81 20.93
CA ALA A 47 3.80 4.05 22.36
C ALA A 47 3.30 5.48 22.68
N HIS A 48 3.46 6.42 21.74
CA HIS A 48 3.17 7.84 21.94
C HIS A 48 1.96 8.34 21.15
N GLY A 49 1.27 7.47 20.40
CA GLY A 49 0.11 7.87 19.62
C GLY A 49 -0.45 6.74 18.77
N SER A 50 -1.64 6.95 18.22
CA SER A 50 -2.28 5.99 17.33
C SER A 50 -1.57 5.97 15.98
N LEU A 51 -0.84 4.90 15.72
CA LEU A 51 -0.18 4.64 14.45
C LEU A 51 -0.76 3.38 13.81
N LYS A 52 -0.63 3.31 12.48
CA LYS A 52 -0.96 2.13 11.68
C LYS A 52 0.20 1.88 10.72
N ILE A 53 0.52 0.63 10.46
CA ILE A 53 1.53 0.24 9.48
C ILE A 53 0.81 -0.07 8.17
N MET A 54 1.32 0.47 7.06
CA MET A 54 0.77 0.20 5.73
C MET A 54 1.88 -0.17 4.76
N ILE A 55 1.75 -1.33 4.11
CA ILE A 55 2.77 -1.86 3.21
C ILE A 55 2.42 -1.59 1.75
N PRO A 56 3.31 -0.95 0.97
CA PRO A 56 3.11 -0.72 -0.45
C PRO A 56 3.54 -1.92 -1.32
N MET A 57 2.97 -1.99 -2.51
CA MET A 57 3.27 -2.87 -3.64
C MET A 57 3.06 -4.36 -3.36
N ILE A 58 2.22 -4.68 -2.38
CA ILE A 58 1.74 -6.04 -2.18
C ILE A 58 1.02 -6.50 -3.45
N SER A 59 1.36 -7.70 -3.88
CA SER A 59 0.87 -8.35 -5.09
C SER A 59 0.51 -9.82 -4.86
N SER A 60 0.98 -10.43 -3.76
CA SER A 60 0.68 -11.82 -3.38
C SER A 60 0.52 -12.01 -1.87
N MET A 61 0.02 -13.19 -1.46
CA MET A 61 -0.16 -13.54 -0.05
C MET A 61 1.18 -13.80 0.65
N GLU A 62 2.16 -14.35 -0.06
CA GLU A 62 3.49 -14.64 0.47
C GLU A 62 4.17 -13.38 0.98
N GLU A 63 4.02 -12.26 0.27
CA GLU A 63 4.54 -10.96 0.69
C GLU A 63 3.88 -10.47 2.00
N ILE A 64 2.58 -10.69 2.18
CA ILE A 64 1.87 -10.34 3.42
C ILE A 64 2.38 -11.18 4.58
N LEU A 65 2.48 -12.50 4.39
CA LEU A 65 2.93 -13.43 5.41
C LEU A 65 4.36 -13.12 5.85
N TRP A 66 5.26 -12.84 4.90
CA TRP A 66 6.63 -12.44 5.18
C TRP A 66 6.70 -11.15 6.00
N VAL A 67 5.90 -10.13 5.65
CA VAL A 67 5.86 -8.90 6.45
C VAL A 67 5.33 -9.15 7.86
N LYS A 68 4.31 -9.99 8.02
CA LYS A 68 3.77 -10.34 9.34
C LYS A 68 4.81 -11.04 10.21
N GLU A 69 5.60 -11.94 9.64
CA GLU A 69 6.72 -12.58 10.31
C GLU A 69 7.73 -11.53 10.80
N LYS A 70 8.18 -10.63 9.93
CA LYS A 70 9.14 -9.57 10.30
C LYS A 70 8.59 -8.60 11.34
N LEU A 71 7.30 -8.28 11.28
CA LEU A 71 6.63 -7.48 12.30
C LEU A 71 6.60 -8.20 13.66
N ALA A 72 6.32 -9.50 13.67
CA ALA A 72 6.31 -10.30 14.89
C ALA A 72 7.72 -10.40 15.51
N GLU A 73 8.76 -10.61 14.69
CA GLU A 73 10.16 -10.58 15.12
C GLU A 73 10.51 -9.22 15.75
N ALA A 74 10.19 -8.11 15.10
CA ALA A 74 10.46 -6.77 15.61
C ALA A 74 9.75 -6.49 16.94
N LYS A 75 8.48 -6.90 17.08
CA LYS A 75 7.74 -6.83 18.35
C LYS A 75 8.44 -7.64 19.44
N GLN A 76 8.90 -8.86 19.13
CA GLN A 76 9.57 -9.72 20.11
C GLN A 76 10.89 -9.13 20.59
N GLN A 77 11.68 -8.53 19.70
CA GLN A 77 12.93 -7.87 20.10
C GLN A 77 12.66 -6.70 21.05
N LEU A 78 11.66 -5.86 20.76
CA LEU A 78 11.29 -4.75 21.65
C LEU A 78 10.77 -5.24 23.01
N ARG A 79 10.03 -6.35 23.05
CA ARG A 79 9.63 -7.01 24.31
C ARG A 79 10.85 -7.43 25.13
N ASN A 80 11.82 -8.09 24.50
CA ASN A 80 13.05 -8.54 25.17
C ASN A 80 13.86 -7.35 25.71
N GLU A 81 13.87 -6.22 24.99
CA GLU A 81 14.54 -4.98 25.37
C GLU A 81 13.71 -4.13 26.36
N HIS A 82 12.51 -4.57 26.74
CA HIS A 82 11.58 -3.85 27.61
C HIS A 82 11.21 -2.45 27.09
N ILE A 83 11.15 -2.29 25.76
CA ILE A 83 10.78 -1.04 25.10
C ILE A 83 9.27 -1.06 24.83
N PRO A 84 8.50 -0.06 25.28
CA PRO A 84 7.06 -0.03 25.06
C PRO A 84 6.70 0.21 23.59
N PHE A 85 5.59 -0.39 23.16
CA PHE A 85 4.95 -0.18 21.86
C PHE A 85 3.46 -0.59 21.94
N ASP A 86 2.66 -0.18 20.95
CA ASP A 86 1.28 -0.65 20.82
C ASP A 86 1.23 -2.10 20.27
N GLU A 87 0.92 -3.06 21.13
CA GLU A 87 0.77 -4.48 20.76
C GLU A 87 -0.34 -4.70 19.72
N LYS A 88 -1.34 -3.82 19.69
CA LYS A 88 -2.51 -3.88 18.81
C LYS A 88 -2.39 -2.98 17.58
N ILE A 89 -1.19 -2.48 17.28
CA ILE A 89 -0.94 -1.69 16.08
C ILE A 89 -1.48 -2.41 14.85
N GLN A 90 -2.30 -1.70 14.08
CA GLN A 90 -2.95 -2.27 12.91
C GLN A 90 -1.99 -2.37 11.73
N LEU A 91 -2.03 -3.49 11.03
CA LEU A 91 -1.31 -3.72 9.78
C LEU A 91 -2.30 -3.66 8.62
N GLY A 92 -2.01 -2.83 7.62
CA GLY A 92 -2.76 -2.76 6.38
C GLY A 92 -1.85 -2.82 5.16
N ILE A 93 -2.46 -2.91 3.99
CA ILE A 93 -1.75 -2.86 2.71
C ILE A 93 -2.31 -1.76 1.82
N MET A 94 -1.45 -1.23 0.95
CA MET A 94 -1.89 -0.36 -0.12
C MET A 94 -2.42 -1.21 -1.28
N LEU A 95 -3.70 -1.04 -1.62
CA LEU A 95 -4.30 -1.65 -2.80
C LEU A 95 -3.89 -0.86 -4.03
N GLU A 96 -2.78 -1.26 -4.64
CA GLU A 96 -2.24 -0.64 -5.85
C GLU A 96 -1.97 -1.63 -6.98
N VAL A 97 -1.67 -2.89 -6.67
CA VAL A 97 -1.45 -3.93 -7.69
C VAL A 97 -2.77 -4.65 -7.98
N PRO A 98 -3.24 -4.73 -9.25
CA PRO A 98 -4.52 -5.35 -9.58
C PRO A 98 -4.68 -6.81 -9.13
N SER A 99 -3.60 -7.57 -9.00
CA SER A 99 -3.65 -8.96 -8.53
C SER A 99 -4.31 -9.09 -7.16
N VAL A 100 -4.06 -8.15 -6.25
CA VAL A 100 -4.61 -8.14 -4.89
C VAL A 100 -6.14 -8.08 -4.90
N MET A 101 -6.74 -7.46 -5.91
CA MET A 101 -8.21 -7.39 -6.03
C MET A 101 -8.85 -8.79 -6.11
N PHE A 102 -8.14 -9.77 -6.66
CA PHE A 102 -8.63 -11.13 -6.83
C PHE A 102 -8.40 -12.03 -5.61
N ILE A 103 -7.72 -11.53 -4.58
CA ILE A 103 -7.40 -12.26 -3.34
C ILE A 103 -7.72 -11.44 -2.09
N ILE A 104 -8.63 -10.44 -2.19
CA ILE A 104 -8.98 -9.56 -1.07
C ILE A 104 -9.47 -10.35 0.14
N ASP A 105 -10.27 -11.39 -0.08
CA ASP A 105 -10.78 -12.28 0.95
C ASP A 105 -9.66 -12.94 1.74
N GLN A 106 -8.66 -13.50 1.06
CA GLN A 106 -7.48 -14.10 1.69
C GLN A 106 -6.64 -13.04 2.41
N CYS A 107 -6.42 -11.88 1.79
CA CYS A 107 -5.70 -10.78 2.43
C CYS A 107 -6.39 -10.33 3.73
N CYS A 108 -7.72 -10.28 3.77
CA CYS A 108 -8.50 -9.88 4.94
C CYS A 108 -8.33 -10.80 6.15
N GLU A 109 -7.95 -12.07 5.96
CA GLU A 109 -7.62 -12.98 7.05
C GLU A 109 -6.35 -12.54 7.78
N GLU A 110 -5.42 -11.91 7.04
CA GLU A 110 -4.09 -11.61 7.52
C GLU A 110 -3.90 -10.15 7.98
N ILE A 111 -4.67 -9.20 7.45
CA ILE A 111 -4.51 -7.76 7.69
C ILE A 111 -5.77 -7.08 8.24
N ASP A 112 -5.61 -5.86 8.75
CA ASP A 112 -6.67 -5.08 9.40
C ASP A 112 -7.41 -4.14 8.45
N PHE A 113 -6.74 -3.62 7.43
CA PHE A 113 -7.32 -2.63 6.52
C PHE A 113 -6.61 -2.52 5.18
N PHE A 114 -7.28 -1.84 4.25
CA PHE A 114 -6.73 -1.48 2.94
C PHE A 114 -6.71 0.03 2.78
N SER A 115 -5.80 0.53 1.96
CA SER A 115 -5.88 1.90 1.42
C SER A 115 -5.64 1.88 -0.07
N ILE A 116 -6.50 2.50 -0.86
CA ILE A 116 -6.32 2.53 -2.31
C ILE A 116 -5.20 3.48 -2.69
N GLY A 117 -4.14 2.95 -3.27
CA GLY A 117 -3.10 3.70 -3.97
C GLY A 117 -3.61 4.08 -5.36
N SER A 118 -4.56 5.03 -5.42
CA SER A 118 -5.31 5.36 -6.66
C SER A 118 -4.42 5.66 -7.86
N ASN A 119 -3.29 6.27 -7.59
CA ASN A 119 -2.28 6.64 -8.55
C ASN A 119 -1.73 5.43 -9.31
N ASP A 120 -1.10 4.52 -8.57
CA ASP A 120 -0.42 3.34 -9.08
C ASP A 120 -1.46 2.30 -9.55
N LEU A 121 -2.60 2.18 -8.86
CA LEU A 121 -3.72 1.33 -9.30
C LEU A 121 -4.27 1.74 -10.67
N THR A 122 -4.48 3.04 -10.92
CA THR A 122 -4.94 3.51 -12.24
C THR A 122 -3.90 3.17 -13.32
N GLN A 123 -2.62 3.41 -13.02
CA GLN A 123 -1.52 3.16 -13.94
C GLN A 123 -1.40 1.68 -14.32
N TYR A 124 -1.42 0.76 -13.34
CA TYR A 124 -1.32 -0.67 -13.62
C TYR A 124 -2.60 -1.23 -14.25
N LEU A 125 -3.77 -0.80 -13.80
CA LEU A 125 -5.04 -1.27 -14.34
C LEU A 125 -5.26 -0.84 -15.79
N LEU A 126 -4.83 0.37 -16.15
CA LEU A 126 -4.95 0.91 -17.52
C LEU A 126 -3.69 0.72 -18.37
N ALA A 127 -2.65 0.08 -17.81
CA ALA A 127 -1.35 -0.11 -18.44
C ALA A 127 -0.77 1.18 -19.04
N VAL A 128 -0.79 2.27 -18.27
CA VAL A 128 -0.36 3.60 -18.73
C VAL A 128 0.57 4.26 -17.71
N ASP A 129 1.79 4.58 -18.15
CA ASP A 129 2.73 5.39 -17.38
C ASP A 129 2.25 6.84 -17.34
N ARG A 130 1.89 7.33 -16.15
CA ARG A 130 1.38 8.70 -15.95
C ARG A 130 2.42 9.78 -16.22
N ASP A 131 3.71 9.46 -16.06
CA ASP A 131 4.83 10.40 -16.24
C ASP A 131 5.30 10.43 -17.70
N ASN A 132 4.77 9.54 -18.54
CA ASN A 132 5.06 9.51 -19.96
C ASN A 132 4.09 10.42 -20.75
N ALA A 133 4.58 11.59 -21.15
CA ALA A 133 3.80 12.61 -21.88
C ALA A 133 3.12 12.11 -23.16
N LYS A 134 3.64 11.05 -23.81
CA LYS A 134 3.03 10.49 -25.03
C LYS A 134 1.74 9.71 -24.76
N VAL A 135 1.60 9.16 -23.56
CA VAL A 135 0.49 8.27 -23.20
C VAL A 135 -0.34 8.78 -22.03
N THR A 136 0.10 9.82 -21.32
CA THR A 136 -0.59 10.40 -20.15
C THR A 136 -2.07 10.77 -20.42
N ARG A 137 -2.44 11.08 -21.66
CA ARG A 137 -3.86 11.27 -22.07
C ARG A 137 -4.77 10.05 -21.82
N HIS A 138 -4.19 8.85 -21.74
CA HIS A 138 -4.88 7.60 -21.44
C HIS A 138 -4.99 7.34 -19.94
N TYR A 139 -4.23 8.06 -19.12
CA TYR A 139 -4.36 8.04 -17.66
C TYR A 139 -5.64 8.77 -17.26
N ASN A 140 -6.67 8.00 -16.88
CA ASN A 140 -7.97 8.54 -16.52
C ASN A 140 -8.52 7.81 -15.29
N SER A 141 -8.39 8.44 -14.13
CA SER A 141 -8.93 7.93 -12.86
C SER A 141 -10.47 7.99 -12.74
N LEU A 142 -11.17 8.46 -13.78
CA LEU A 142 -12.63 8.36 -13.92
C LEU A 142 -13.04 7.33 -14.98
N ASN A 143 -12.10 6.53 -15.49
CA ASN A 143 -12.40 5.46 -16.41
C ASN A 143 -13.42 4.47 -15.79
N PRO A 144 -14.48 4.06 -16.52
CA PRO A 144 -15.46 3.12 -15.99
C PRO A 144 -14.88 1.80 -15.45
N ALA A 145 -13.80 1.29 -16.06
CA ALA A 145 -13.11 0.09 -15.57
C ALA A 145 -12.48 0.34 -14.19
N PHE A 146 -11.83 1.49 -13.99
CA PHE A 146 -11.26 1.86 -12.70
C PHE A 146 -12.33 2.11 -11.64
N LEU A 147 -13.41 2.82 -11.96
CA LEU A 147 -14.52 3.04 -11.02
C LEU A 147 -15.21 1.73 -10.61
N ARG A 148 -15.40 0.79 -11.55
CA ARG A 148 -15.92 -0.55 -11.24
C ARG A 148 -14.94 -1.36 -10.40
N ALA A 149 -13.64 -1.25 -10.67
CA ALA A 149 -12.61 -1.88 -9.85
C ALA A 149 -12.67 -1.35 -8.40
N LEU A 150 -12.75 -0.03 -8.20
CA LEU A 150 -12.90 0.56 -6.87
C LEU A 150 -14.16 0.08 -6.15
N ASP A 151 -15.30 0.06 -6.85
CA ASP A 151 -16.57 -0.42 -6.30
C ASP A 151 -16.47 -1.88 -5.84
N TYR A 152 -15.93 -2.74 -6.71
CA TYR A 152 -15.70 -4.14 -6.38
C TYR A 152 -14.79 -4.30 -5.16
N ALA A 153 -13.66 -3.58 -5.11
CA ALA A 153 -12.72 -3.66 -3.99
C ALA A 153 -13.35 -3.23 -2.67
N VAL A 154 -14.10 -2.11 -2.67
CA VAL A 154 -14.84 -1.66 -1.49
C VAL A 154 -15.80 -2.72 -1.00
N GLN A 155 -16.64 -3.24 -1.90
CA GLN A 155 -17.63 -4.24 -1.51
C GLN A 155 -16.96 -5.51 -0.99
N ALA A 156 -15.87 -5.96 -1.62
CA ALA A 156 -15.13 -7.14 -1.17
C ALA A 156 -14.56 -6.96 0.23
N VAL A 157 -13.90 -5.83 0.51
CA VAL A 157 -13.35 -5.54 1.85
C VAL A 157 -14.44 -5.42 2.91
N HIS A 158 -15.54 -4.71 2.61
CA HIS A 158 -16.66 -4.57 3.54
C HIS A 158 -17.38 -5.88 3.83
N ARG A 159 -17.50 -6.80 2.85
CA ARG A 159 -18.05 -8.15 3.07
C ARG A 159 -17.24 -8.95 4.09
N GLN A 160 -15.94 -8.69 4.18
CA GLN A 160 -15.05 -9.32 5.16
C GLN A 160 -15.02 -8.59 6.52
N GLY A 161 -15.87 -7.57 6.71
CA GLY A 161 -15.92 -6.79 7.95
C GLY A 161 -14.70 -5.89 8.18
N LYS A 162 -13.82 -5.74 7.19
CA LYS A 162 -12.67 -4.84 7.23
C LYS A 162 -13.05 -3.48 6.65
N TRP A 163 -12.15 -2.51 6.75
CA TRP A 163 -12.36 -1.18 6.19
C TRP A 163 -11.30 -0.85 5.13
N ILE A 164 -11.69 0.03 4.21
CA ILE A 164 -10.83 0.52 3.14
C ILE A 164 -10.86 2.05 3.11
N GLY A 165 -9.67 2.64 3.03
CA GLY A 165 -9.47 4.07 2.81
C GLY A 165 -9.07 4.38 1.36
N LEU A 166 -8.94 5.66 1.06
CA LEU A 166 -8.46 6.14 -0.23
C LEU A 166 -7.34 7.16 -0.01
N CYS A 167 -6.14 6.85 -0.51
CA CYS A 167 -5.00 7.77 -0.53
C CYS A 167 -4.65 8.21 -1.95
N GLY A 168 -3.84 9.25 -2.06
CA GLY A 168 -3.42 9.85 -3.34
C GLY A 168 -4.31 10.99 -3.82
N GLU A 169 -4.12 11.39 -5.08
CA GLU A 169 -4.72 12.61 -5.62
C GLU A 169 -6.25 12.54 -5.66
N LEU A 170 -6.82 11.34 -5.83
CA LEU A 170 -8.27 11.17 -5.78
C LEU A 170 -8.85 11.37 -4.37
N GLY A 171 -8.09 11.10 -3.32
CA GLY A 171 -8.49 11.42 -1.95
C GLY A 171 -8.53 12.94 -1.72
N ALA A 172 -7.47 13.64 -2.16
CA ALA A 172 -7.27 15.07 -1.92
C ALA A 172 -8.06 15.99 -2.86
N LYS A 173 -8.07 15.71 -4.17
CA LYS A 173 -8.69 16.50 -5.25
C LYS A 173 -10.02 15.89 -5.69
N SER A 174 -10.78 15.35 -4.74
CA SER A 174 -11.99 14.58 -5.03
C SER A 174 -13.03 15.48 -5.74
N SER A 175 -13.09 15.38 -7.07
CA SER A 175 -14.07 16.09 -7.90
C SER A 175 -15.49 15.73 -7.46
N PRO A 176 -16.49 16.62 -7.63
CA PRO A 176 -17.88 16.31 -7.25
C PRO A 176 -18.40 15.00 -7.87
N ARG A 177 -17.99 14.71 -9.11
CA ARG A 177 -18.32 13.46 -9.81
C ARG A 177 -17.69 12.23 -9.18
N PHE A 178 -16.42 12.31 -8.78
CA PHE A 178 -15.76 11.22 -8.08
C PHE A 178 -16.38 11.00 -6.70
N ARG A 179 -16.61 12.09 -5.92
CA ARG A 179 -17.30 12.01 -4.62
C ARG A 179 -18.66 11.38 -4.75
N ALA A 180 -19.46 11.74 -5.76
CA ALA A 180 -20.75 11.11 -6.01
C ALA A 180 -20.61 9.61 -6.33
N ALA A 181 -19.60 9.21 -7.10
CA ALA A 181 -19.35 7.80 -7.45
C ALA A 181 -18.87 6.95 -6.25
N VAL A 182 -18.23 7.57 -5.24
CA VAL A 182 -17.65 6.85 -4.09
C VAL A 182 -18.19 7.30 -2.71
N ALA A 183 -19.27 8.07 -2.67
CA ALA A 183 -19.84 8.59 -1.43
C ALA A 183 -20.24 7.46 -0.47
N GLY A 184 -19.85 7.57 0.80
CA GLY A 184 -20.17 6.58 1.85
C GLY A 184 -19.45 5.23 1.72
N ARG A 185 -18.58 5.07 0.72
CA ARG A 185 -17.90 3.80 0.41
C ARG A 185 -16.52 3.66 1.07
N PHE A 186 -15.91 4.75 1.49
CA PHE A 186 -14.63 4.77 2.17
C PHE A 186 -14.79 5.25 3.61
N ARG A 187 -14.10 4.62 4.55
CA ARG A 187 -14.01 5.13 5.92
C ARG A 187 -12.82 6.08 6.03
N ALA A 188 -13.00 7.18 6.75
CA ALA A 188 -11.87 7.99 7.20
C ALA A 188 -11.06 7.12 8.18
N GLY A 189 -9.79 6.92 7.87
CA GLY A 189 -8.84 6.14 8.66
C GLY A 189 -8.35 6.88 9.89
#